data_AF-A0A9P7ZN52-F1
#
_entry.id   AF-A0A9P7ZN52-F1
#
_cell.length_a   1.000
_cell.length_b   1.000
_cell.length_c   1.000
_cell.angle_alpha   90.00
_cell.angle_beta   90.00
_cell.angle_gamma   90.00
#
_symmetry.space_group_name_H-M   'P 1'
#
loop_
_entity.id
_entity.type
_entity.pdbx_description
1 polymer ?
#
loop_
_entity_poly.entity_id
_entity_poly.type
_entity_poly.pdbx_seq_one_letter_code
_entity_poly.pdbx_strand_id
1 'polypeptide(L)'
;MAPTPQQKQTSVGRPRFHFSTDGWINDPCAPGYDPRTGTYHLFYQCNPEGCEWGNMSWGHIVSKDLLTWTRALQSPALVPDQAYDAEGVFTGCWIPPTSPLDKTLRVAYSSVKELPFHWSTPPYPRNAAGLSIATSRDGGETWEKSRNNPVLRGEPAGLEVTGFRDPFVTALPSIHYTAGTSATMSYGLISGGIEGIGPTAFLYEIQHENHEEWTYLDTLVDLPARFQPSEKWSGNYGVNWECTNLVTLRAGSETRHFLILGAEGDVESHARHPRPPAGVSSRTVRSQLWLSGEVLMAGQGFKFQYGHGGHFDHGPYYAANSFIDPVSDRSIVYGWIPEEDIPLEAAKAKGWNGSLAIPREIFLLRIPKVQKALVSNLADICAFETIEESDGSTSVLTLGVKPIVEMMELRKTATKVVKLGRVMLPGTDITGKPATLKTQSVSWELEAVVSIHSGCETVGFHVRHSNDLSIRTSVTFSTTTETITVDREASTTDPTINRSPDSGPFTLLTQKGVSEGDGPAMEKLQLRIFFDGDILEIFANDRFALATMVYSGCCSQDTGGITAFATGISNSAIFETVTVWDGLGTNGEEK
;
A
#
# COMPACT_ATOMS: atom_id res chain seq x y z
N MET A 1 -7.85 33.85 32.65
CA MET A 1 -8.74 33.82 31.48
C MET A 1 -8.60 32.45 30.86
N ALA A 2 -9.66 31.65 30.89
CA ALA A 2 -9.69 30.36 30.20
C ALA A 2 -9.53 30.60 28.70
N PRO A 3 -8.78 29.77 27.95
CA PRO A 3 -8.72 29.88 26.51
C PRO A 3 -10.11 29.65 25.94
N THR A 4 -10.56 30.57 25.09
CA THR A 4 -11.80 30.51 24.34
C THR A 4 -11.84 29.21 23.53
N PRO A 5 -13.00 28.52 23.40
CA PRO A 5 -13.10 27.40 22.49
C PRO A 5 -12.77 27.89 21.08
N GLN A 6 -11.64 27.45 20.52
CA GLN A 6 -11.43 27.55 19.08
C GLN A 6 -12.62 26.87 18.41
N GLN A 7 -13.39 27.63 17.62
CA GLN A 7 -14.31 27.03 16.67
C GLN A 7 -13.53 25.97 15.90
N LYS A 8 -13.93 24.70 15.99
CA LYS A 8 -13.42 23.60 15.14
C LYS A 8 -13.69 24.01 13.70
N GLN A 9 -12.74 24.70 13.09
CA GLN A 9 -12.72 24.94 11.67
C GLN A 9 -12.60 23.55 11.05
N THR A 10 -13.62 23.10 10.33
CA THR A 10 -13.54 21.89 9.51
C THR A 10 -12.29 22.02 8.66
N SER A 11 -11.24 21.27 9.00
CA SER A 11 -9.91 21.44 8.40
C SER A 11 -10.03 21.14 6.91
N VAL A 12 -9.84 22.16 6.08
CA VAL A 12 -9.72 22.01 4.62
C VAL A 12 -8.70 20.89 4.34
N GLY A 13 -9.03 19.95 3.46
CA GLY A 13 -8.12 18.87 3.05
C GLY A 13 -8.15 17.58 3.89
N ARG A 14 -8.88 17.51 5.01
CA ARG A 14 -8.97 16.24 5.77
C ARG A 14 -9.84 15.20 5.04
N PRO A 15 -9.36 13.96 4.85
CA PRO A 15 -10.10 12.91 4.15
C PRO A 15 -11.41 12.58 4.88
N ARG A 16 -12.43 12.06 4.18
CA ARG A 16 -13.75 11.70 4.71
C ARG A 16 -13.97 10.20 4.82
N PHE A 17 -13.24 9.39 4.07
CA PHE A 17 -13.34 7.94 4.12
C PHE A 17 -11.99 7.23 4.30
N HIS A 18 -10.85 7.91 4.10
CA HIS A 18 -9.57 7.40 4.63
C HIS A 18 -9.48 7.63 6.13
N PHE A 19 -8.83 6.70 6.82
CA PHE A 19 -8.56 6.86 8.24
C PHE A 19 -7.39 7.83 8.45
N SER A 20 -7.65 8.87 9.25
CA SER A 20 -6.66 9.83 9.76
C SER A 20 -7.11 10.31 11.15
N THR A 21 -6.16 10.51 12.05
CA THR A 21 -6.38 11.10 13.39
C THR A 21 -5.61 12.41 13.51
N ASP A 22 -5.94 13.19 14.53
CA ASP A 22 -5.10 14.30 14.97
C ASP A 22 -3.71 13.76 15.34
N GLY A 23 -2.68 14.57 15.10
CA GLY A 23 -1.29 14.18 15.33
C GLY A 23 -0.68 13.35 14.20
N TRP A 24 0.47 12.74 14.50
CA TRP A 24 1.21 11.87 13.58
C TRP A 24 0.65 10.44 13.61
N ILE A 25 0.44 9.87 12.43
CA ILE A 25 0.33 8.42 12.23
C ILE A 25 1.21 7.92 11.10
N ASN A 26 1.61 6.66 11.21
CA ASN A 26 2.23 5.93 10.12
C ASN A 26 1.73 4.49 10.05
N ASP A 27 2.63 3.52 10.14
CA ASP A 27 2.45 2.13 9.76
C ASP A 27 1.17 1.50 10.31
N PRO A 28 0.31 0.91 9.47
CA PRO A 28 -0.72 0.01 9.94
C PRO A 28 -0.09 -1.22 10.59
N CYS A 29 -0.61 -1.57 11.76
CA CYS A 29 -0.10 -2.63 12.61
C CYS A 29 -1.18 -3.68 12.86
N ALA A 30 -0.76 -4.94 12.90
CA ALA A 30 -1.56 -6.06 13.38
C ALA A 30 -3.03 -6.11 12.91
N PRO A 31 -3.32 -6.04 11.59
CA PRO A 31 -4.67 -6.32 11.09
C PRO A 31 -5.09 -7.74 11.50
N GLY A 32 -6.28 -7.85 12.12
CA GLY A 32 -6.76 -9.11 12.67
C GLY A 32 -8.28 -9.16 12.80
N TYR A 33 -8.80 -10.35 13.10
CA TYR A 33 -10.23 -10.59 13.25
C TYR A 33 -10.52 -11.41 14.49
N ASP A 34 -11.44 -10.94 15.33
CA ASP A 34 -11.99 -11.70 16.46
C ASP A 34 -13.28 -12.41 16.02
N PRO A 35 -13.26 -13.74 15.79
CA PRO A 35 -14.44 -14.50 15.37
C PRO A 35 -15.53 -14.58 16.44
N ARG A 36 -15.20 -14.33 17.72
CA ARG A 36 -16.18 -14.37 18.81
C ARG A 36 -17.10 -13.15 18.79
N THR A 37 -16.53 -11.98 18.48
CA THR A 37 -17.27 -10.72 18.45
C THR A 37 -17.65 -10.29 17.03
N GLY A 38 -17.07 -10.93 16.01
CA GLY A 38 -17.22 -10.53 14.62
C GLY A 38 -16.64 -9.14 14.38
N THR A 39 -15.46 -8.87 14.94
CA THR A 39 -14.82 -7.54 14.91
C THR A 39 -13.49 -7.62 14.20
N TYR A 40 -13.28 -6.74 13.24
CA TYR A 40 -11.95 -6.49 12.68
C TYR A 40 -11.21 -5.52 13.58
N HIS A 41 -9.95 -5.81 13.86
CA HIS A 41 -9.03 -4.99 14.61
C HIS A 41 -7.92 -4.51 13.69
N LEU A 42 -7.59 -3.23 13.78
CA LEU A 42 -6.44 -2.65 13.10
C LEU A 42 -5.77 -1.67 14.04
N PHE A 43 -4.46 -1.76 14.15
CA PHE A 43 -3.64 -0.83 14.89
C PHE A 43 -2.89 0.07 13.91
N TYR A 44 -2.33 1.15 14.42
CA TYR A 44 -1.45 2.01 13.65
C TYR A 44 -0.46 2.68 14.59
N GLN A 45 0.74 2.92 14.10
CA GLN A 45 1.71 3.73 14.82
C GLN A 45 1.24 5.19 14.92
N CYS A 46 1.39 5.79 16.09
CA CYS A 46 1.04 7.18 16.33
C CYS A 46 1.99 7.86 17.33
N ASN A 47 2.09 9.19 17.21
CA ASN A 47 2.63 10.05 18.26
C ASN A 47 1.47 10.76 18.98
N PRO A 48 1.11 10.36 20.21
CA PRO A 48 0.00 10.98 20.93
C PRO A 48 0.31 12.42 21.38
N GLU A 49 1.56 12.87 21.29
CA GLU A 49 2.02 14.16 21.80
C GLU A 49 2.36 15.18 20.69
N GLY A 50 2.34 14.79 19.41
CA GLY A 50 2.83 15.63 18.32
C GLY A 50 2.35 15.28 16.92
N CYS A 51 2.72 16.12 15.95
CA CYS A 51 2.47 15.92 14.52
C CYS A 51 3.74 15.50 13.77
N GLU A 52 4.79 15.19 14.50
CA GLU A 52 6.08 14.69 14.06
C GLU A 52 6.29 13.26 14.56
N TRP A 53 7.22 12.55 13.93
CA TRP A 53 7.67 11.25 14.39
C TRP A 53 8.29 11.34 15.80
N GLY A 54 7.91 10.43 16.69
CA GLY A 54 8.41 10.35 18.07
C GLY A 54 7.39 9.69 19.00
N ASN A 55 7.82 9.29 20.21
CA ASN A 55 6.96 8.68 21.24
C ASN A 55 6.05 7.55 20.71
N MET A 56 6.64 6.68 19.88
CA MET A 56 5.86 5.81 19.02
C MET A 56 5.01 4.83 19.84
N SER A 57 3.70 4.93 19.64
CA SER A 57 2.66 4.18 20.34
C SER A 57 1.71 3.55 19.32
N TRP A 58 0.86 2.61 19.73
CA TRP A 58 -0.15 2.04 18.84
C TRP A 58 -1.54 2.58 19.16
N GLY A 59 -2.12 3.33 18.23
CA GLY A 59 -3.57 3.56 18.20
C GLY A 59 -4.31 2.29 17.79
N HIS A 60 -5.59 2.17 18.18
CA HIS A 60 -6.41 1.00 17.90
C HIS A 60 -7.79 1.40 17.37
N ILE A 61 -8.16 0.87 16.22
CA ILE A 61 -9.46 1.03 15.57
C ILE A 61 -10.09 -0.33 15.31
N VAL A 62 -11.41 -0.35 15.29
CA VAL A 62 -12.23 -1.53 15.05
C VAL A 62 -13.26 -1.27 13.98
N SER A 63 -13.64 -2.33 13.27
CA SER A 63 -14.67 -2.29 12.23
C SER A 63 -15.51 -3.56 12.24
N LYS A 64 -16.74 -3.45 11.71
CA LYS A 64 -17.64 -4.59 11.43
C LYS A 64 -17.71 -4.94 9.95
N ASP A 65 -17.22 -4.06 9.08
CA ASP A 65 -17.46 -4.10 7.64
C ASP A 65 -16.20 -3.77 6.81
N LEU A 66 -15.01 -3.70 7.43
CA LEU A 66 -13.72 -3.31 6.83
C LEU A 66 -13.67 -1.89 6.25
N LEU A 67 -14.77 -1.15 6.30
CA LEU A 67 -14.95 0.15 5.66
C LEU A 67 -15.09 1.27 6.69
N THR A 68 -16.00 1.10 7.64
CA THR A 68 -16.27 2.06 8.70
C THR A 68 -15.45 1.68 9.92
N TRP A 69 -14.51 2.54 10.30
CA TRP A 69 -13.60 2.33 11.42
C TRP A 69 -13.90 3.31 12.55
N THR A 70 -13.95 2.80 13.77
CA THR A 70 -14.10 3.60 14.99
C THR A 70 -12.94 3.33 15.92
N ARG A 71 -12.46 4.37 16.63
CA ARG A 71 -11.45 4.16 17.68
C ARG A 71 -12.00 3.23 18.75
N ALA A 72 -11.21 2.22 19.11
CA ALA A 72 -11.54 1.34 20.22
C ALA A 72 -11.34 2.05 21.57
N LEU A 73 -10.27 2.84 21.67
CA LEU A 73 -9.92 3.65 22.85
C LEU A 73 -9.50 5.05 22.43
N GLN A 74 -9.63 6.01 23.35
CA GLN A 74 -9.14 7.38 23.16
C GLN A 74 -7.63 7.49 23.34
N SER A 75 -7.06 6.69 24.24
CA SER A 75 -5.60 6.55 24.41
C SER A 75 -5.04 5.44 23.53
N PRO A 76 -3.73 5.48 23.20
CA PRO A 76 -3.08 4.35 22.53
C PRO A 76 -3.26 3.04 23.31
N ALA A 77 -3.41 1.93 22.59
CA ALA A 77 -3.54 0.59 23.14
C ALA A 77 -2.21 0.04 23.68
N LEU A 78 -1.08 0.43 23.06
CA LEU A 78 0.27 0.13 23.53
C LEU A 78 1.09 1.42 23.52
N VAL A 79 1.86 1.67 24.58
CA VAL A 79 2.71 2.84 24.78
C VAL A 79 4.11 2.39 25.25
N PRO A 80 5.16 3.20 25.08
CA PRO A 80 6.49 2.90 25.64
C PRO A 80 6.47 3.07 27.17
N ASP A 81 6.34 1.97 27.91
CA ASP A 81 6.19 1.98 29.37
C ASP A 81 7.04 0.91 30.09
N GLN A 82 7.84 0.16 29.35
CA GLN A 82 8.77 -0.83 29.88
C GLN A 82 10.21 -0.52 29.46
N ALA A 83 11.18 -1.01 30.24
CA ALA A 83 12.59 -0.80 29.93
C ALA A 83 13.04 -1.42 28.60
N TYR A 84 12.29 -2.37 28.03
CA TYR A 84 12.59 -3.00 26.75
C TYR A 84 11.97 -2.27 25.55
N ASP A 85 11.02 -1.37 25.77
CA ASP A 85 10.35 -0.58 24.72
C ASP A 85 10.37 0.93 25.00
N ALA A 86 11.29 1.36 25.86
CA ALA A 86 11.36 2.73 26.38
C ALA A 86 11.52 3.81 25.30
N GLU A 87 12.03 3.43 24.12
CA GLU A 87 12.25 4.34 22.99
C GLU A 87 11.14 4.21 21.91
N GLY A 88 10.22 3.24 22.05
CA GLY A 88 9.05 3.15 21.19
C GLY A 88 8.46 1.74 21.04
N VAL A 89 7.16 1.72 20.74
CA VAL A 89 6.41 0.53 20.32
C VAL A 89 6.33 0.54 18.80
N PHE A 90 7.24 -0.20 18.16
CA PHE A 90 7.37 -0.21 16.70
C PHE A 90 6.40 -1.15 16.00
N THR A 91 6.36 -1.16 14.67
CA THR A 91 5.42 -1.95 13.86
C THR A 91 5.46 -3.43 14.21
N GLY A 92 4.35 -4.12 13.92
CA GLY A 92 4.16 -5.52 14.26
C GLY A 92 2.87 -6.11 13.67
N CYS A 93 2.55 -7.34 14.09
CA CYS A 93 1.52 -8.15 13.46
C CYS A 93 0.55 -8.79 14.46
N TRP A 94 -0.56 -9.26 13.92
CA TRP A 94 -1.48 -10.15 14.61
C TRP A 94 -0.86 -11.54 14.72
N ILE A 95 -1.06 -12.21 15.85
CA ILE A 95 -0.71 -13.62 16.00
C ILE A 95 -2.01 -14.43 15.90
N PRO A 96 -2.21 -15.20 14.82
CA PRO A 96 -3.42 -16.01 14.67
C PRO A 96 -3.57 -17.02 15.81
N PRO A 97 -4.80 -17.27 16.30
CA PRO A 97 -5.03 -18.30 17.29
C PRO A 97 -4.73 -19.69 16.70
N THR A 98 -4.07 -20.56 17.47
CA THR A 98 -3.74 -21.94 17.08
C THR A 98 -4.91 -22.91 17.26
N SER A 99 -5.94 -22.50 17.99
CA SER A 99 -7.14 -23.30 18.25
C SER A 99 -8.39 -22.43 18.24
N PRO A 100 -9.52 -22.89 17.68
CA PRO A 100 -10.81 -22.21 17.79
C PRO A 100 -11.29 -22.01 19.24
N LEU A 101 -10.73 -22.77 20.19
CA LEU A 101 -11.03 -22.63 21.62
C LEU A 101 -10.21 -21.51 22.28
N ASP A 102 -9.11 -21.06 21.65
CA ASP A 102 -8.31 -19.97 22.15
C ASP A 102 -9.01 -18.64 21.87
N LYS A 103 -9.45 -17.99 22.95
CA LYS A 103 -10.16 -16.71 22.92
C LYS A 103 -9.23 -15.52 23.17
N THR A 104 -7.94 -15.76 23.33
CA THR A 104 -6.97 -14.72 23.63
C THR A 104 -6.51 -14.08 22.33
N LEU A 105 -6.76 -12.79 22.16
CA LEU A 105 -6.21 -12.03 21.06
C LEU A 105 -4.75 -11.73 21.36
N ARG A 106 -3.88 -11.78 20.35
CA ARG A 106 -2.43 -11.61 20.52
C ARG A 106 -1.85 -10.78 19.39
N VAL A 107 -0.93 -9.90 19.76
CA VAL A 107 -0.12 -9.12 18.82
C VAL A 107 1.35 -9.25 19.19
N ALA A 108 2.22 -9.32 18.18
CA ALA A 108 3.65 -9.13 18.33
C ALA A 108 4.02 -7.74 17.82
N TYR A 109 4.97 -7.08 18.47
CA TYR A 109 5.47 -5.77 18.07
C TYR A 109 6.97 -5.65 18.29
N SER A 110 7.58 -4.71 17.59
CA SER A 110 8.99 -4.39 17.77
C SER A 110 9.15 -3.52 19.01
N SER A 111 9.81 -4.04 20.04
CA SER A 111 10.09 -3.29 21.26
C SER A 111 11.42 -2.55 21.14
N VAL A 112 11.38 -1.22 21.05
CA VAL A 112 12.58 -0.40 20.82
C VAL A 112 13.16 0.09 22.14
N LYS A 113 14.41 -0.28 22.37
CA LYS A 113 15.16 0.03 23.58
C LYS A 113 16.20 1.13 23.38
N GLU A 114 16.71 1.29 22.17
CA GLU A 114 17.78 2.25 21.87
C GLU A 114 17.54 2.91 20.51
N LEU A 115 17.66 4.23 20.48
CA LEU A 115 17.63 5.08 19.29
C LEU A 115 18.82 6.05 19.30
N PRO A 116 19.26 6.58 18.15
CA PRO A 116 18.77 6.27 16.80
C PRO A 116 19.41 4.99 16.24
N PHE A 117 18.67 4.25 15.42
CA PHE A 117 19.23 3.30 14.47
C PHE A 117 18.65 3.57 13.09
N HIS A 118 19.46 3.38 12.06
CA HIS A 118 19.05 3.52 10.67
C HIS A 118 20.07 2.80 9.77
N TRP A 119 19.63 2.26 8.64
CA TRP A 119 20.50 1.53 7.72
C TRP A 119 21.69 2.38 7.21
N SER A 120 21.54 3.72 7.18
CA SER A 120 22.56 4.65 6.71
C SER A 120 23.55 5.12 7.79
N THR A 121 23.33 4.73 9.06
CA THR A 121 24.19 5.10 10.18
C THR A 121 24.75 3.85 10.87
N PRO A 122 25.54 3.02 10.17
CA PRO A 122 26.18 1.86 10.78
C PRO A 122 27.24 2.30 11.82
N PRO A 123 27.54 1.45 12.82
CA PRO A 123 26.93 0.14 13.05
C PRO A 123 25.54 0.25 13.71
N TYR A 124 24.66 -0.72 13.43
CA TYR A 124 23.40 -0.88 14.17
C TYR A 124 23.69 -1.20 15.65
N PRO A 125 23.07 -0.49 16.61
CA PRO A 125 23.30 -0.78 18.03
C PRO A 125 22.71 -2.15 18.40
N ARG A 126 23.55 -3.04 18.92
CA ARG A 126 23.18 -4.42 19.28
C ARG A 126 21.99 -4.43 20.24
N ASN A 127 20.92 -5.17 19.91
CA ASN A 127 19.68 -5.22 20.69
C ASN A 127 18.94 -3.87 20.79
N ALA A 128 19.09 -2.97 19.81
CA ALA A 128 18.34 -1.71 19.78
C ALA A 128 16.83 -1.91 19.67
N ALA A 129 16.40 -2.93 18.91
CA ALA A 129 15.02 -3.37 18.83
C ALA A 129 14.92 -4.88 19.04
N GLY A 130 13.88 -5.30 19.75
CA GLY A 130 13.53 -6.70 19.98
C GLY A 130 12.10 -7.01 19.54
N LEU A 131 11.56 -8.13 20.00
CA LEU A 131 10.18 -8.54 19.81
C LEU A 131 9.51 -8.70 21.16
N SER A 132 8.33 -8.12 21.31
CA SER A 132 7.47 -8.25 22.49
C SER A 132 6.05 -8.65 22.08
N ILE A 133 5.32 -9.28 22.99
CA ILE A 133 3.94 -9.72 22.79
C ILE A 133 2.99 -9.01 23.77
N ALA A 134 1.81 -8.65 23.28
CA ALA A 134 0.71 -8.19 24.11
C ALA A 134 -0.55 -9.03 23.82
N THR A 135 -1.40 -9.17 24.83
CA THR A 135 -2.60 -10.01 24.75
C THR A 135 -3.84 -9.28 25.23
N SER A 136 -4.99 -9.62 24.66
CA SER A 136 -6.29 -9.17 25.13
C SER A 136 -7.21 -10.36 25.41
N ARG A 137 -7.95 -10.29 26.52
CA ARG A 137 -8.91 -11.32 26.96
C ARG A 137 -10.36 -10.83 27.00
N ASP A 138 -10.58 -9.54 26.74
CA ASP A 138 -11.89 -8.88 26.77
C ASP A 138 -12.42 -8.54 25.37
N GLY A 139 -11.73 -8.95 24.30
CA GLY A 139 -12.13 -8.66 22.93
C GLY A 139 -11.51 -7.40 22.35
N GLY A 140 -10.31 -7.06 22.81
CA GLY A 140 -9.53 -5.94 22.31
C GLY A 140 -9.85 -4.62 23.00
N GLU A 141 -10.60 -4.63 24.10
CA GLU A 141 -10.85 -3.41 24.88
C GLU A 141 -9.61 -3.02 25.70
N THR A 142 -8.88 -4.00 26.23
CA THR A 142 -7.59 -3.77 26.92
C THR A 142 -6.51 -4.73 26.44
N TRP A 143 -5.25 -4.28 26.50
CA TRP A 143 -4.08 -5.01 26.07
C TRP A 143 -3.03 -5.05 27.17
N GLU A 144 -2.61 -6.26 27.55
CA GLU A 144 -1.59 -6.49 28.58
C GLU A 144 -0.31 -7.02 27.93
N LYS A 145 0.82 -6.35 28.18
CA LYS A 145 2.14 -6.82 27.76
C LYS A 145 2.51 -8.09 28.54
N SER A 146 3.05 -9.09 27.85
CA SER A 146 3.49 -10.34 28.48
C SER A 146 4.58 -10.09 29.52
N ARG A 147 4.54 -10.88 30.61
CA ARG A 147 5.58 -10.87 31.66
C ARG A 147 6.91 -11.46 31.19
N ASN A 148 6.88 -12.22 30.09
CA ASN A 148 8.07 -12.82 29.50
C ASN A 148 8.75 -11.91 28.47
N ASN A 149 8.20 -10.71 28.23
CA ASN A 149 8.82 -9.75 27.32
C ASN A 149 10.19 -9.23 27.81
N PRO A 150 11.09 -8.88 26.89
CA PRO A 150 10.97 -9.10 25.45
C PRO A 150 11.21 -10.58 25.09
N VAL A 151 10.38 -11.12 24.19
CA VAL A 151 10.47 -12.50 23.68
C VAL A 151 11.77 -12.70 22.90
N LEU A 152 12.10 -11.75 22.02
CA LEU A 152 13.41 -11.64 21.39
C LEU A 152 14.07 -10.35 21.89
N ARG A 153 15.29 -10.45 22.40
CA ARG A 153 16.04 -9.27 22.88
C ARG A 153 16.59 -8.41 21.75
N GLY A 154 16.83 -9.00 20.59
CA GLY A 154 17.52 -8.39 19.48
C GLY A 154 17.80 -9.39 18.38
N GLU A 155 18.58 -8.95 17.41
CA GLU A 155 18.93 -9.69 16.22
C GLU A 155 19.78 -10.95 16.55
N PRO A 156 19.89 -11.95 15.64
CA PRO A 156 20.66 -13.18 15.90
C PRO A 156 22.13 -12.91 16.26
N ALA A 157 22.73 -13.82 17.02
CA ALA A 157 24.13 -13.69 17.46
C ALA A 157 25.09 -13.78 16.27
N GLY A 158 26.09 -12.90 16.22
CA GLY A 158 27.14 -12.91 15.20
C GLY A 158 26.75 -12.30 13.85
N LEU A 159 25.56 -11.70 13.74
CA LEU A 159 25.14 -10.94 12.56
C LEU A 159 25.28 -9.43 12.80
N GLU A 160 25.86 -8.74 11.82
CA GLU A 160 25.87 -7.28 11.73
C GLU A 160 24.70 -6.85 10.82
N VAL A 161 23.62 -6.35 11.42
CA VAL A 161 22.38 -6.06 10.70
C VAL A 161 22.26 -4.58 10.34
N THR A 162 21.50 -4.26 9.29
CA THR A 162 21.09 -2.88 8.97
C THR A 162 19.83 -2.45 9.73
N GLY A 163 19.07 -3.43 10.21
CA GLY A 163 17.82 -3.28 10.94
C GLY A 163 17.29 -4.64 11.41
N PHE A 164 16.48 -4.63 12.47
CA PHE A 164 15.82 -5.80 13.01
C PHE A 164 14.49 -5.38 13.66
N ARG A 165 13.40 -5.38 12.88
CA ARG A 165 12.08 -4.90 13.31
C ARG A 165 10.94 -5.49 12.48
N ASP A 166 9.73 -5.10 12.80
CA ASP A 166 8.47 -5.38 12.10
C ASP A 166 8.17 -6.88 12.00
N PRO A 167 7.86 -7.55 13.13
CA PRO A 167 7.52 -8.96 13.11
C PRO A 167 6.28 -9.22 12.29
N PHE A 168 6.31 -10.31 11.53
CA PHE A 168 5.18 -10.87 10.83
C PHE A 168 5.05 -12.36 11.13
N VAL A 169 3.83 -12.82 11.44
CA VAL A 169 3.54 -14.24 11.70
C VAL A 169 2.71 -14.79 10.55
N THR A 170 3.17 -15.90 9.99
CA THR A 170 2.48 -16.61 8.92
C THR A 170 2.41 -18.10 9.20
N ALA A 171 1.42 -18.76 8.63
CA ALA A 171 1.27 -20.19 8.68
C ALA A 171 1.51 -20.76 7.27
N LEU A 172 2.45 -21.69 7.16
CA LEU A 172 2.67 -22.44 5.93
C LEU A 172 2.38 -23.92 6.20
N PRO A 173 1.87 -24.68 5.21
CA PRO A 173 1.92 -26.13 5.28
C PRO A 173 3.34 -26.57 5.64
N SER A 174 3.51 -27.53 6.55
CA SER A 174 4.85 -28.02 6.90
C SER A 174 5.58 -28.44 5.63
N ILE A 175 6.65 -27.71 5.33
CA ILE A 175 7.50 -28.01 4.18
C ILE A 175 8.45 -29.17 4.53
N HIS A 176 8.58 -29.49 5.84
CA HIS A 176 9.20 -30.70 6.35
C HIS A 176 8.26 -31.92 6.17
N TYR A 177 8.32 -32.56 5.01
CA TYR A 177 7.76 -33.90 4.82
C TYR A 177 8.59 -34.97 5.53
N THR A 178 8.68 -34.88 6.86
CA THR A 178 9.18 -35.98 7.69
C THR A 178 8.02 -36.49 8.53
N ALA A 179 7.55 -37.69 8.18
CA ALA A 179 6.54 -38.50 8.87
C ALA A 179 5.05 -38.29 8.54
N GLY A 180 4.69 -37.84 7.33
CA GLY A 180 3.30 -37.97 6.83
C GLY A 180 2.23 -37.24 7.64
N THR A 181 2.64 -36.25 8.44
CA THR A 181 1.75 -35.39 9.21
C THR A 181 1.47 -34.10 8.42
N SER A 182 0.20 -33.79 8.21
CA SER A 182 -0.27 -32.52 7.62
C SER A 182 -0.28 -31.38 8.66
N ALA A 183 0.75 -31.28 9.50
CA ALA A 183 0.79 -30.26 10.55
C ALA A 183 1.13 -28.89 9.94
N THR A 184 0.34 -27.87 10.26
CA THR A 184 0.64 -26.47 9.90
C THR A 184 1.57 -25.89 10.95
N MET A 185 2.72 -25.38 10.53
CA MET A 185 3.68 -24.71 11.42
C MET A 185 3.54 -23.19 11.29
N SER A 186 3.73 -22.48 12.40
CA SER A 186 3.79 -21.02 12.42
C SER A 186 5.24 -20.57 12.29
N TYR A 187 5.47 -19.63 11.39
CA TYR A 187 6.76 -19.00 11.17
C TYR A 187 6.67 -17.52 11.48
N GLY A 188 7.77 -17.01 12.01
CA GLY A 188 7.99 -15.60 12.29
C GLY A 188 9.00 -15.02 11.32
N LEU A 189 8.72 -13.82 10.81
CA LEU A 189 9.65 -13.03 10.00
C LEU A 189 9.97 -11.76 10.77
N ILE A 190 11.24 -11.38 10.84
CA ILE A 190 11.68 -10.06 11.31
C ILE A 190 12.37 -9.36 10.14
N SER A 191 11.90 -8.17 9.76
CA SER A 191 12.41 -7.41 8.61
C SER A 191 13.76 -6.74 8.93
N GLY A 192 14.64 -6.68 7.93
CA GLY A 192 15.91 -6.00 8.06
C GLY A 192 16.86 -6.21 6.88
N GLY A 193 18.13 -6.36 7.19
CA GLY A 193 19.20 -6.62 6.22
C GLY A 193 20.49 -6.91 6.93
N ILE A 194 21.49 -7.40 6.19
CA ILE A 194 22.82 -7.68 6.71
C ILE A 194 23.82 -6.71 6.07
N GLU A 195 24.63 -6.08 6.90
CA GLU A 195 25.61 -5.08 6.46
C GLU A 195 26.57 -5.69 5.41
N GLY A 196 26.73 -4.98 4.29
CA GLY A 196 27.58 -5.42 3.17
C GLY A 196 27.04 -6.61 2.35
N ILE A 197 25.93 -7.24 2.73
CA ILE A 197 25.33 -8.36 1.99
C ILE A 197 24.10 -7.89 1.22
N GLY A 198 23.07 -7.43 1.93
CA GLY A 198 21.80 -7.06 1.32
C GLY A 198 20.60 -7.21 2.25
N PRO A 199 19.41 -6.87 1.75
CA PRO A 199 18.18 -6.90 2.52
C PRO A 199 17.66 -8.34 2.68
N THR A 200 16.98 -8.61 3.78
CA THR A 200 16.30 -9.90 4.02
C THR A 200 15.27 -9.77 5.14
N ALA A 201 14.44 -10.80 5.33
CA ALA A 201 13.83 -11.07 6.62
C ALA A 201 14.59 -12.19 7.36
N PHE A 202 14.60 -12.16 8.69
CA PHE A 202 15.12 -13.21 9.56
C PHE A 202 13.98 -14.19 9.88
N LEU A 203 14.18 -15.47 9.56
CA LEU A 203 13.17 -16.51 9.70
C LEU A 203 13.27 -17.19 11.06
N TYR A 204 12.12 -17.36 11.71
CA TYR A 204 11.96 -18.03 12.99
C TYR A 204 10.88 -19.11 12.90
N GLU A 205 11.10 -20.22 13.59
CA GLU A 205 10.04 -21.16 13.95
C GLU A 205 9.34 -20.68 15.22
N ILE A 206 8.00 -20.74 15.25
CA ILE A 206 7.20 -20.41 16.43
C ILE A 206 6.55 -21.69 16.94
N GLN A 207 6.76 -21.99 18.23
CA GLN A 207 6.19 -23.19 18.84
C GLN A 207 4.65 -23.10 18.89
N HIS A 208 3.98 -24.16 18.42
CA HIS A 208 2.51 -24.20 18.32
C HIS A 208 1.80 -24.04 19.67
N GLU A 209 2.37 -24.62 20.73
CA GLU A 209 1.83 -24.56 22.09
C GLU A 209 2.26 -23.31 22.85
N ASN A 210 3.30 -22.60 22.37
CA ASN A 210 3.84 -21.41 23.02
C ASN A 210 4.29 -20.35 21.99
N HIS A 211 3.40 -19.39 21.74
CA HIS A 211 3.65 -18.25 20.83
C HIS A 211 4.79 -17.31 21.28
N GLU A 212 5.30 -17.48 22.49
CA GLU A 212 6.43 -16.72 23.03
C GLU A 212 7.77 -17.44 22.83
N GLU A 213 7.80 -18.60 22.19
CA GLU A 213 9.03 -19.33 21.86
C GLU A 213 9.35 -19.24 20.36
N TRP A 214 10.33 -18.39 20.03
CA TRP A 214 10.79 -18.11 18.69
C TRP A 214 12.21 -18.63 18.50
N THR A 215 12.40 -19.62 17.63
CA THR A 215 13.72 -20.21 17.35
C THR A 215 14.22 -19.70 16.01
N TYR A 216 15.35 -18.98 16.02
CA TYR A 216 15.97 -18.51 14.77
C TYR A 216 16.41 -19.68 13.90
N LEU A 217 16.03 -19.65 12.62
CA LEU A 217 16.38 -20.67 11.64
C LEU A 217 17.49 -20.19 10.71
N ASP A 218 17.23 -19.15 9.92
CA ASP A 218 18.14 -18.61 8.90
C ASP A 218 17.63 -17.23 8.42
N THR A 219 18.32 -16.58 7.49
CA THR A 219 17.72 -15.52 6.66
C THR A 219 16.76 -16.13 5.64
N LEU A 220 15.67 -15.43 5.35
CA LEU A 220 14.65 -15.89 4.40
C LEU A 220 15.11 -15.74 2.95
N VAL A 221 15.80 -14.65 2.61
CA VAL A 221 16.14 -14.30 1.23
C VAL A 221 17.62 -13.98 1.11
N ASP A 222 18.26 -14.51 0.06
CA ASP A 222 19.65 -14.20 -0.27
C ASP A 222 19.69 -13.29 -1.51
N LEU A 223 19.39 -12.00 -1.32
CA LEU A 223 19.49 -10.97 -2.37
C LEU A 223 20.69 -10.05 -2.10
N PRO A 224 21.44 -9.64 -3.15
CA PRO A 224 22.48 -8.65 -2.98
C PRO A 224 21.88 -7.27 -2.66
N ALA A 225 22.64 -6.45 -1.96
CA ALA A 225 22.31 -5.05 -1.74
C ALA A 225 22.00 -4.35 -3.06
N ARG A 226 20.89 -3.60 -3.08
CA ARG A 226 20.37 -2.82 -4.21
C ARG A 226 20.03 -3.67 -5.43
N PHE A 227 19.62 -4.92 -5.23
CA PHE A 227 19.14 -5.76 -6.31
C PHE A 227 18.01 -5.07 -7.08
N GLN A 228 18.17 -4.97 -8.41
CA GLN A 228 17.20 -4.34 -9.30
C GLN A 228 17.21 -5.06 -10.66
N PRO A 229 16.33 -6.05 -10.84
CA PRO A 229 16.22 -6.81 -12.10
C PRO A 229 15.87 -5.95 -13.32
N SER A 230 15.14 -4.85 -13.11
CA SER A 230 14.74 -3.93 -14.17
C SER A 230 14.69 -2.51 -13.64
N GLU A 231 15.33 -1.58 -14.35
CA GLU A 231 15.20 -0.15 -14.06
C GLU A 231 13.76 0.33 -14.20
N LYS A 232 13.00 -0.25 -15.14
CA LYS A 232 11.62 0.14 -15.43
C LYS A 232 10.61 -0.62 -14.57
N TRP A 233 10.67 -1.95 -14.50
CA TRP A 233 9.53 -2.78 -14.09
C TRP A 233 9.57 -3.36 -12.66
N SER A 234 10.73 -3.44 -12.00
CA SER A 234 10.83 -4.06 -10.66
C SER A 234 10.72 -3.04 -9.54
N GLY A 235 11.56 -2.00 -9.60
CA GLY A 235 12.00 -1.24 -8.43
C GLY A 235 13.30 -1.80 -7.85
N ASN A 236 13.91 -1.04 -6.94
CA ASN A 236 15.12 -1.43 -6.24
C ASN A 236 14.83 -2.01 -4.85
N TYR A 237 15.30 -3.24 -4.57
CA TYR A 237 15.04 -3.92 -3.31
C TYR A 237 15.85 -3.41 -2.12
N GLY A 238 16.70 -2.38 -2.31
CA GLY A 238 17.34 -1.65 -1.22
C GLY A 238 18.45 -2.44 -0.52
N VAL A 239 18.81 -1.97 0.67
CA VAL A 239 19.79 -2.62 1.56
C VAL A 239 19.16 -3.10 2.86
N ASN A 240 17.98 -2.57 3.21
CA ASN A 240 17.21 -2.92 4.39
C ASN A 240 15.74 -3.06 4.01
N TRP A 241 15.05 -4.04 4.60
CA TRP A 241 13.61 -4.19 4.48
C TRP A 241 12.89 -3.81 5.76
N GLU A 242 11.64 -3.37 5.58
CA GLU A 242 10.64 -3.08 6.62
C GLU A 242 9.34 -3.78 6.27
N CYS A 243 8.52 -4.07 7.27
CA CYS A 243 7.16 -4.62 7.11
C CYS A 243 7.07 -5.74 6.06
N THR A 244 7.90 -6.78 6.19
CA THR A 244 7.93 -7.92 5.27
C THR A 244 6.83 -8.94 5.60
N ASN A 245 5.87 -9.08 4.70
CA ASN A 245 4.75 -10.01 4.80
C ASN A 245 4.88 -11.16 3.81
N LEU A 246 4.69 -12.39 4.26
CA LEU A 246 4.64 -13.58 3.39
C LEU A 246 3.22 -14.08 3.20
N VAL A 247 2.74 -14.02 1.97
CA VAL A 247 1.37 -14.40 1.58
C VAL A 247 1.39 -15.49 0.50
N THR A 248 0.38 -16.36 0.50
CA THR A 248 0.20 -17.41 -0.51
C THR A 248 -1.07 -17.13 -1.28
N LEU A 249 -0.96 -16.93 -2.59
CA LEU A 249 -2.09 -16.57 -3.45
C LEU A 249 -2.36 -17.68 -4.47
N ARG A 250 -3.63 -17.82 -4.87
CA ARG A 250 -4.10 -18.90 -5.74
C ARG A 250 -4.94 -18.38 -6.89
N ALA A 251 -4.84 -19.05 -8.04
CA ALA A 251 -5.66 -18.81 -9.23
C ALA A 251 -5.95 -20.14 -9.94
N GLY A 252 -7.14 -20.69 -9.75
CA GLY A 252 -7.44 -22.05 -10.22
C GLY A 252 -6.55 -23.08 -9.51
N SER A 253 -5.77 -23.83 -10.29
CA SER A 253 -4.76 -24.77 -9.76
C SER A 253 -3.43 -24.11 -9.40
N GLU A 254 -3.17 -22.89 -9.86
CA GLU A 254 -1.91 -22.20 -9.62
C GLU A 254 -1.83 -21.71 -8.18
N THR A 255 -0.65 -21.86 -7.59
CA THR A 255 -0.30 -21.33 -6.27
C THR A 255 1.06 -20.66 -6.38
N ARG A 256 1.18 -19.46 -5.83
CA ARG A 256 2.43 -18.72 -5.77
C ARG A 256 2.58 -18.10 -4.37
N HIS A 257 3.82 -18.01 -3.91
CA HIS A 257 4.17 -17.32 -2.69
C HIS A 257 4.68 -15.92 -3.04
N PHE A 258 4.36 -14.94 -2.21
CA PHE A 258 4.74 -13.55 -2.40
C PHE A 258 5.30 -12.98 -1.11
N LEU A 259 6.35 -12.18 -1.23
CA LEU A 259 6.72 -11.22 -0.20
C LEU A 259 6.19 -9.84 -0.60
N ILE A 260 5.56 -9.14 0.34
CA ILE A 260 5.24 -7.72 0.26
C ILE A 260 6.12 -7.03 1.29
N LEU A 261 6.86 -6.01 0.89
CA LEU A 261 7.90 -5.42 1.74
C LEU A 261 8.17 -3.95 1.41
N GLY A 262 8.54 -3.18 2.43
CA GLY A 262 9.13 -1.87 2.26
C GLY A 262 10.64 -2.01 2.04
N ALA A 263 11.18 -1.36 1.00
CA ALA A 263 12.61 -1.36 0.72
C ALA A 263 13.21 0.01 1.01
N GLU A 264 14.27 0.02 1.83
CA GLU A 264 15.05 1.20 2.17
C GLU A 264 16.48 1.11 1.68
N GLY A 265 17.09 2.28 1.51
CA GLY A 265 18.52 2.41 1.28
C GLY A 265 18.96 2.25 -0.16
N ASP A 266 18.05 2.45 -1.11
CA ASP A 266 18.41 2.82 -2.47
C ASP A 266 18.31 4.31 -2.81
N VAL A 267 18.95 4.74 -3.91
CA VAL A 267 18.84 6.07 -4.54
C VAL A 267 18.25 5.90 -5.95
N GLU A 268 16.96 5.58 -6.03
CA GLU A 268 16.25 5.54 -7.31
C GLU A 268 16.22 6.94 -7.96
N SER A 269 16.32 7.00 -9.29
CA SER A 269 16.24 8.24 -10.08
C SER A 269 14.90 8.96 -9.96
N HIS A 270 13.83 8.24 -9.67
CA HIS A 270 12.48 8.77 -9.44
C HIS A 270 12.35 9.46 -8.08
N ALA A 271 13.23 9.15 -7.12
CA ALA A 271 13.42 9.95 -5.91
C ALA A 271 14.43 11.10 -6.12
N ARG A 272 15.16 11.14 -7.24
CA ARG A 272 15.98 12.31 -7.65
C ARG A 272 15.12 13.38 -8.30
N HIS A 273 14.24 14.02 -7.53
CA HIS A 273 13.73 15.31 -7.96
C HIS A 273 14.72 16.42 -7.59
N PRO A 274 15.07 17.31 -8.55
CA PRO A 274 16.15 18.27 -8.41
C PRO A 274 15.72 19.39 -7.46
N ARG A 275 16.07 19.22 -6.18
CA ARG A 275 15.90 20.19 -5.08
C ARG A 275 14.42 20.52 -4.81
N PRO A 276 13.84 20.03 -3.70
CA PRO A 276 12.57 20.57 -3.23
C PRO A 276 12.66 22.10 -3.07
N PRO A 277 11.54 22.84 -3.13
CA PRO A 277 11.54 24.28 -2.90
C PRO A 277 12.26 24.64 -1.60
N ALA A 278 12.86 25.84 -1.53
CA ALA A 278 13.61 26.27 -0.36
C ALA A 278 12.73 26.18 0.92
N GLY A 279 13.13 25.34 1.87
CA GLY A 279 12.40 25.09 3.12
C GLY A 279 11.54 23.82 3.16
N VAL A 280 11.47 23.06 2.06
CA VAL A 280 10.76 21.77 1.99
C VAL A 280 11.79 20.64 2.02
N SER A 281 11.59 19.66 2.90
CA SER A 281 12.46 18.47 2.94
C SER A 281 12.25 17.60 1.70
N SER A 282 13.29 16.93 1.23
CA SER A 282 13.12 15.85 0.27
C SER A 282 12.30 14.73 0.92
N ARG A 283 11.44 14.07 0.13
CA ARG A 283 10.78 12.84 0.58
C ARG A 283 11.81 11.81 1.02
N THR A 284 11.45 11.00 2.01
CA THR A 284 12.23 9.81 2.37
C THR A 284 12.33 8.88 1.16
N VAL A 285 13.53 8.39 0.86
CA VAL A 285 13.74 7.47 -0.26
C VAL A 285 13.45 6.05 0.19
N ARG A 286 12.31 5.54 -0.27
CA ARG A 286 11.78 4.21 0.06
C ARG A 286 10.78 3.78 -1.02
N SER A 287 10.60 2.47 -1.17
CA SER A 287 9.68 1.91 -2.15
C SER A 287 8.88 0.78 -1.54
N GLN A 288 7.56 0.74 -1.78
CA GLN A 288 6.74 -0.41 -1.42
C GLN A 288 6.73 -1.41 -2.57
N LEU A 289 7.37 -2.56 -2.36
CA LEU A 289 7.60 -3.56 -3.39
C LEU A 289 6.93 -4.88 -3.04
N TRP A 290 6.90 -5.75 -4.05
CA TRP A 290 6.63 -7.16 -3.88
C TRP A 290 7.59 -8.00 -4.72
N LEU A 291 7.76 -9.26 -4.32
CA LEU A 291 8.41 -10.28 -5.13
C LEU A 291 7.68 -11.61 -4.97
N SER A 292 7.77 -12.46 -5.99
CA SER A 292 7.26 -13.82 -6.00
C SER A 292 8.35 -14.78 -6.43
N GLY A 293 8.24 -16.02 -6.00
CA GLY A 293 9.27 -17.01 -6.22
C GLY A 293 8.98 -18.33 -5.52
N GLU A 294 10.00 -19.18 -5.54
CA GLU A 294 9.93 -20.53 -4.98
C GLU A 294 10.35 -20.55 -3.52
N VAL A 295 9.64 -21.34 -2.71
CA VAL A 295 10.04 -21.63 -1.34
C VAL A 295 10.75 -22.97 -1.32
N LEU A 296 12.06 -22.95 -1.08
CA LEU A 296 12.94 -24.11 -1.13
C LEU A 296 13.41 -24.49 0.26
N MET A 297 13.38 -25.78 0.58
CA MET A 297 13.92 -26.27 1.85
C MET A 297 15.43 -26.07 1.93
N ALA A 298 15.89 -25.50 3.04
CA ALA A 298 17.29 -25.21 3.30
C ALA A 298 17.61 -25.35 4.79
N GLY A 299 18.55 -26.24 5.11
CA GLY A 299 18.94 -26.49 6.50
C GLY A 299 17.75 -26.93 7.36
N GLN A 300 17.49 -26.18 8.44
CA GLN A 300 16.37 -26.42 9.37
C GLN A 300 15.11 -25.60 9.04
N GLY A 301 15.14 -24.77 7.99
CA GLY A 301 14.01 -23.95 7.57
C GLY A 301 13.86 -23.96 6.05
N PHE A 302 13.57 -22.78 5.48
CA PHE A 302 13.43 -22.59 4.04
C PHE A 302 14.01 -21.26 3.59
N LYS A 303 14.35 -21.20 2.31
CA LYS A 303 14.76 -19.99 1.59
C LYS A 303 13.68 -19.63 0.57
N PHE A 304 13.51 -18.33 0.35
CA PHE A 304 12.68 -17.80 -0.71
C PHE A 304 13.57 -17.38 -1.87
N GLN A 305 13.48 -18.09 -2.98
CA GLN A 305 14.24 -17.79 -4.19
C GLN A 305 13.45 -16.82 -5.07
N TYR A 306 14.02 -15.65 -5.36
CA TYR A 306 13.43 -14.67 -6.27
C TYR A 306 13.13 -15.29 -7.64
N GLY A 307 11.90 -15.12 -8.13
CA GLY A 307 11.50 -15.41 -9.51
C GLY A 307 11.20 -14.14 -10.29
N HIS A 308 10.25 -13.33 -9.80
CA HIS A 308 9.79 -12.11 -10.47
C HIS A 308 9.23 -11.12 -9.43
N GLY A 309 9.01 -9.85 -9.78
CA GLY A 309 8.57 -8.85 -8.81
C GLY A 309 8.41 -7.44 -9.39
N GLY A 310 7.82 -6.56 -8.59
CA GLY A 310 7.41 -5.23 -8.99
C GLY A 310 7.11 -4.30 -7.82
N HIS A 311 6.59 -3.12 -8.14
CA HIS A 311 6.03 -2.23 -7.13
C HIS A 311 4.64 -2.71 -6.70
N PHE A 312 4.36 -2.58 -5.41
CA PHE A 312 3.02 -2.75 -4.87
C PHE A 312 2.20 -1.46 -5.01
N ASP A 313 2.88 -0.32 -4.89
CA ASP A 313 2.37 1.01 -5.15
C ASP A 313 3.48 1.87 -5.77
N HIS A 314 3.12 2.76 -6.68
CA HIS A 314 4.08 3.62 -7.41
C HIS A 314 4.19 5.05 -6.87
N GLY A 315 3.50 5.38 -5.78
CA GLY A 315 3.58 6.66 -5.08
C GLY A 315 4.26 6.52 -3.72
N PRO A 316 4.15 7.54 -2.84
CA PRO A 316 4.72 7.52 -1.49
C PRO A 316 4.11 6.50 -0.50
N TYR A 317 3.16 5.66 -0.93
CA TYR A 317 2.58 4.58 -0.12
C TYR A 317 3.68 3.69 0.47
N TYR A 318 3.56 3.34 1.75
CA TYR A 318 4.56 2.54 2.43
C TYR A 318 4.01 1.73 3.62
N ALA A 319 4.87 0.91 4.23
CA ALA A 319 4.59 0.12 5.42
C ALA A 319 3.36 -0.80 5.29
N ALA A 320 3.29 -1.54 4.17
CA ALA A 320 2.21 -2.49 3.95
C ALA A 320 2.14 -3.56 5.05
N ASN A 321 0.95 -3.88 5.52
CA ASN A 321 0.71 -4.97 6.46
C ASN A 321 -0.55 -5.74 6.04
N SER A 322 -0.42 -7.05 5.91
CA SER A 322 -1.44 -7.93 5.35
C SER A 322 -2.03 -8.90 6.36
N PHE A 323 -3.27 -9.29 6.14
CA PHE A 323 -3.86 -10.47 6.77
C PHE A 323 -4.75 -11.23 5.79
N ILE A 324 -5.05 -12.49 6.11
CA ILE A 324 -6.09 -13.24 5.43
C ILE A 324 -7.37 -13.03 6.24
N ASP A 325 -8.38 -12.43 5.62
CA ASP A 325 -9.70 -12.30 6.23
C ASP A 325 -10.35 -13.68 6.35
N PRO A 326 -10.56 -14.20 7.57
CA PRO A 326 -11.13 -15.53 7.76
C PRO A 326 -12.64 -15.60 7.40
N VAL A 327 -13.31 -14.46 7.19
CA VAL A 327 -14.72 -14.42 6.79
C VAL A 327 -14.87 -14.60 5.28
N SER A 328 -14.07 -13.87 4.49
CA SER A 328 -14.15 -13.88 3.03
C SER A 328 -13.06 -14.70 2.32
N ASP A 329 -12.06 -15.20 3.05
CA ASP A 329 -10.86 -15.88 2.52
C ASP A 329 -10.03 -15.00 1.56
N ARG A 330 -10.18 -13.67 1.66
CA ARG A 330 -9.41 -12.70 0.89
C ARG A 330 -8.13 -12.31 1.62
N SER A 331 -7.07 -12.12 0.86
CA SER A 331 -5.85 -11.47 1.37
C SER A 331 -6.02 -9.95 1.26
N ILE A 332 -5.99 -9.25 2.40
CA ILE A 332 -6.20 -7.81 2.49
C ILE A 332 -4.92 -7.15 3.01
N VAL A 333 -4.53 -6.05 2.38
CA VAL A 333 -3.34 -5.26 2.71
C VAL A 333 -3.74 -3.84 3.08
N TYR A 334 -3.24 -3.37 4.22
CA TYR A 334 -3.29 -1.97 4.64
C TYR A 334 -1.92 -1.34 4.41
N GLY A 335 -1.87 -0.04 4.17
CA GLY A 335 -0.61 0.72 4.16
C GLY A 335 -0.83 2.16 4.58
N TRP A 336 0.25 2.92 4.57
CA TRP A 336 0.29 4.31 4.99
C TRP A 336 0.64 5.23 3.82
N ILE A 337 0.01 6.40 3.78
CA ILE A 337 0.31 7.51 2.88
C ILE A 337 0.90 8.64 3.74
N PRO A 338 2.19 8.99 3.55
CA PRO A 338 2.88 10.00 4.33
C PRO A 338 2.58 11.44 3.85
N GLU A 339 2.60 12.40 4.77
CA GLU A 339 2.50 13.85 4.47
C GLU A 339 3.90 14.48 4.35
N GLU A 340 4.70 14.02 3.37
CA GLU A 340 6.09 14.47 3.18
C GLU A 340 6.25 15.61 2.15
N ASP A 341 5.14 16.08 1.59
CA ASP A 341 5.12 17.08 0.54
C ASP A 341 4.80 18.51 1.03
N ILE A 342 4.66 18.66 2.34
CA ILE A 342 4.44 19.93 3.04
C ILE A 342 5.44 20.11 4.18
N PRO A 343 5.75 21.34 4.60
CA PRO A 343 6.57 21.58 5.79
C PRO A 343 5.87 21.09 7.06
N LEU A 344 6.65 20.70 8.08
CA LEU A 344 6.11 20.25 9.37
C LEU A 344 5.16 21.29 10.01
N GLU A 345 5.46 22.58 9.89
CA GLU A 345 4.59 23.65 10.42
C GLU A 345 3.23 23.71 9.71
N ALA A 346 3.17 23.36 8.43
CA ALA A 346 1.90 23.24 7.71
C ALA A 346 1.11 22.01 8.19
N ALA A 347 1.78 20.87 8.43
CA ALA A 347 1.15 19.68 9.01
C ALA A 347 0.60 19.95 10.43
N LYS A 348 1.37 20.65 11.27
CA LYS A 348 0.94 21.11 12.60
C LYS A 348 -0.27 22.04 12.53
N ALA A 349 -0.30 22.98 11.57
CA ALA A 349 -1.43 23.88 11.36
C ALA A 349 -2.69 23.14 10.87
N LYS A 350 -2.52 22.10 10.05
CA LYS A 350 -3.60 21.18 9.59
C LYS A 350 -4.13 20.30 10.73
N GLY A 351 -3.27 20.00 11.71
CA GLY A 351 -3.58 19.23 12.92
C GLY A 351 -3.50 17.71 12.75
N TRP A 352 -3.10 17.21 11.58
CA TRP A 352 -2.91 15.77 11.31
C TRP A 352 -1.76 15.55 10.33
N ASN A 353 -1.08 14.41 10.46
CA ASN A 353 0.06 14.02 9.63
C ASN A 353 0.02 12.50 9.35
N GLY A 354 -0.20 12.14 8.09
CA GLY A 354 -0.33 10.76 7.62
C GLY A 354 -1.78 10.26 7.57
N SER A 355 -2.01 9.29 6.69
CA SER A 355 -3.30 8.60 6.56
C SER A 355 -3.09 7.14 6.23
N LEU A 356 -3.99 6.25 6.67
CA LEU A 356 -4.03 4.90 6.13
C LEU A 356 -4.64 4.94 4.73
N ALA A 357 -4.01 4.24 3.80
CA ALA A 357 -4.49 4.05 2.43
C ALA A 357 -5.79 3.23 2.41
N ILE A 358 -6.50 3.29 1.28
CA ILE A 358 -7.60 2.38 0.98
C ILE A 358 -7.09 0.94 1.10
N PRO A 359 -7.77 0.08 1.89
CA PRO A 359 -7.38 -1.32 2.00
C PRO A 359 -7.47 -2.01 0.63
N ARG A 360 -6.49 -2.87 0.34
CA ARG A 360 -6.35 -3.51 -0.97
C ARG A 360 -6.57 -5.00 -0.85
N GLU A 361 -7.44 -5.55 -1.69
CA GLU A 361 -7.50 -6.99 -1.93
C GLU A 361 -6.37 -7.36 -2.89
N ILE A 362 -5.56 -8.35 -2.50
CA ILE A 362 -4.53 -8.94 -3.34
C ILE A 362 -4.92 -10.36 -3.74
N PHE A 363 -4.54 -10.75 -4.95
CA PHE A 363 -4.83 -12.07 -5.49
C PHE A 363 -3.83 -12.45 -6.57
N LEU A 364 -3.74 -13.72 -6.93
CA LEU A 364 -2.93 -14.15 -8.07
C LEU A 364 -3.71 -13.82 -9.34
N LEU A 365 -3.27 -12.82 -10.10
CA LEU A 365 -3.92 -12.44 -11.35
C LEU A 365 -3.38 -13.28 -12.49
N ARG A 366 -4.27 -14.06 -13.13
CA ARG A 366 -3.97 -14.81 -14.35
C ARG A 366 -4.63 -14.18 -15.57
N ILE A 367 -3.83 -13.82 -16.56
CA ILE A 367 -4.26 -13.24 -17.82
C ILE A 367 -3.96 -14.25 -18.94
N PRO A 368 -4.96 -14.98 -19.47
CA PRO A 368 -4.73 -16.01 -20.47
C PRO A 368 -4.52 -15.43 -21.87
N LYS A 369 -3.92 -16.24 -22.76
CA LYS A 369 -3.84 -15.98 -24.21
C LYS A 369 -3.19 -14.63 -24.57
N VAL A 370 -2.25 -14.15 -23.77
CA VAL A 370 -1.48 -12.94 -24.00
C VAL A 370 -0.53 -13.16 -25.18
N GLN A 371 -0.49 -12.21 -26.12
CA GLN A 371 0.40 -12.26 -27.28
C GLN A 371 1.53 -11.25 -27.18
N LYS A 372 1.24 -10.05 -26.67
CA LYS A 372 2.21 -8.96 -26.50
C LYS A 372 1.73 -7.89 -25.54
N ALA A 373 2.67 -7.14 -24.98
CA ALA A 373 2.43 -5.84 -24.37
C ALA A 373 2.31 -4.75 -25.46
N LEU A 374 2.12 -3.49 -25.04
CA LEU A 374 1.84 -2.39 -25.94
C LEU A 374 3.08 -1.98 -26.73
N VAL A 375 4.20 -1.80 -26.03
CA VAL A 375 5.51 -1.40 -26.58
C VAL A 375 6.62 -2.33 -26.09
N SER A 376 6.68 -2.66 -24.79
CA SER A 376 7.75 -3.50 -24.24
C SER A 376 7.64 -4.95 -24.70
N ASN A 377 8.77 -5.67 -24.74
CA ASN A 377 8.71 -7.13 -24.88
C ASN A 377 8.22 -7.73 -23.56
N LEU A 378 7.36 -8.75 -23.62
CA LEU A 378 6.82 -9.39 -22.42
C LEU A 378 7.93 -9.94 -21.50
N ALA A 379 9.01 -10.46 -22.08
CA ALA A 379 10.14 -11.00 -21.32
C ALA A 379 10.93 -9.94 -20.51
N ASP A 380 10.81 -8.65 -20.87
CA ASP A 380 11.48 -7.55 -20.17
C ASP A 380 10.65 -7.04 -18.98
N ILE A 381 9.39 -7.48 -18.86
CA ILE A 381 8.46 -7.07 -17.80
C ILE A 381 8.62 -8.03 -16.62
N CYS A 382 9.57 -7.75 -15.74
CA CYS A 382 9.86 -8.60 -14.57
C CYS A 382 8.73 -8.67 -13.53
N ALA A 383 7.66 -7.89 -13.67
CA ALA A 383 6.45 -8.07 -12.86
C ALA A 383 5.64 -9.30 -13.32
N PHE A 384 5.89 -9.82 -14.52
CA PHE A 384 5.16 -10.94 -15.09
C PHE A 384 5.95 -12.24 -15.02
N GLU A 385 5.26 -13.30 -14.62
CA GLU A 385 5.63 -14.67 -14.95
C GLU A 385 4.86 -15.09 -16.21
N THR A 386 5.57 -15.59 -17.22
CA THR A 386 4.96 -16.10 -18.45
C THR A 386 4.92 -17.62 -18.46
N ILE A 387 3.75 -18.19 -18.71
CA ILE A 387 3.52 -19.64 -18.83
C ILE A 387 3.16 -19.96 -20.28
N GLU A 388 3.89 -20.90 -20.88
CA GLU A 388 3.52 -21.48 -22.18
C GLU A 388 2.49 -22.60 -21.95
N GLU A 389 1.33 -22.46 -22.57
CA GLU A 389 0.22 -23.39 -22.47
C GLU A 389 0.35 -24.52 -23.48
N SER A 390 -0.31 -25.65 -23.21
CA SER A 390 -0.29 -26.82 -24.10
C SER A 390 -0.82 -26.56 -25.53
N ASP A 391 -1.64 -25.51 -25.71
CA ASP A 391 -2.15 -25.08 -27.01
C ASP A 391 -1.23 -24.08 -27.74
N GLY A 392 -0.03 -23.83 -27.19
CA GLY A 392 0.96 -22.88 -27.69
C GLY A 392 0.62 -21.41 -27.40
N SER A 393 -0.43 -21.13 -26.62
CA SER A 393 -0.71 -19.78 -26.14
C SER A 393 0.14 -19.43 -24.91
N THR A 394 0.28 -18.14 -24.59
CA THR A 394 0.99 -17.69 -23.39
C THR A 394 -0.02 -17.14 -22.39
N SER A 395 0.10 -17.53 -21.13
CA SER A 395 -0.58 -16.90 -20.00
C SER A 395 0.41 -16.07 -19.19
N VAL A 396 -0.05 -14.96 -18.63
CA VAL A 396 0.71 -14.15 -17.68
C VAL A 396 0.14 -14.35 -16.28
N LEU A 397 1.01 -14.57 -15.30
CA LEU A 397 0.73 -14.46 -13.89
C LEU A 397 1.42 -13.23 -13.30
N THR A 398 0.73 -12.52 -12.40
CA THR A 398 1.26 -11.35 -11.67
C THR A 398 0.51 -11.18 -10.36
N LEU A 399 1.02 -10.31 -9.48
CA LEU A 399 0.24 -9.81 -8.34
C LEU A 399 -0.95 -8.99 -8.86
N GLY A 400 -2.16 -9.43 -8.54
CA GLY A 400 -3.38 -8.63 -8.65
C GLY A 400 -3.55 -7.76 -7.42
N VAL A 401 -3.95 -6.51 -7.62
CA VAL A 401 -4.19 -5.52 -6.57
C VAL A 401 -5.35 -4.62 -6.95
N LYS A 402 -6.35 -4.51 -6.07
CA LYS A 402 -7.52 -3.65 -6.26
C LYS A 402 -8.05 -3.15 -4.91
N PRO A 403 -8.82 -2.05 -4.86
CA PRO A 403 -9.53 -1.65 -3.64
C PRO A 403 -10.43 -2.78 -3.15
N ILE A 404 -10.58 -2.94 -1.83
CA ILE A 404 -11.58 -3.86 -1.27
C ILE A 404 -12.99 -3.54 -1.82
N VAL A 405 -13.79 -4.58 -2.05
CA VAL A 405 -15.12 -4.45 -2.67
C VAL A 405 -16.07 -3.60 -1.83
N GLU A 406 -15.86 -3.55 -0.52
CA GLU A 406 -16.64 -2.77 0.44
C GLU A 406 -16.61 -1.27 0.15
N MET A 407 -15.58 -0.76 -0.53
CA MET A 407 -15.55 0.63 -1.01
C MET A 407 -16.75 0.98 -1.91
N MET A 408 -17.35 -0.01 -2.59
CA MET A 408 -18.56 0.21 -3.38
C MET A 408 -19.76 0.63 -2.53
N GLU A 409 -19.79 0.31 -1.23
CA GLU A 409 -20.87 0.72 -0.33
C GLU A 409 -20.88 2.24 -0.12
N LEU A 410 -19.73 2.91 -0.20
CA LEU A 410 -19.66 4.38 -0.16
C LEU A 410 -20.44 5.04 -1.31
N ARG A 411 -20.59 4.36 -2.46
CA ARG A 411 -21.37 4.89 -3.59
C ARG A 411 -22.83 5.17 -3.20
N LYS A 412 -23.35 4.53 -2.15
CA LYS A 412 -24.69 4.77 -1.61
C LYS A 412 -24.80 6.09 -0.84
N THR A 413 -23.68 6.62 -0.36
CA THR A 413 -23.61 7.92 0.34
C THR A 413 -23.34 9.09 -0.62
N ALA A 414 -23.12 8.81 -1.90
CA ALA A 414 -22.86 9.83 -2.90
C ALA A 414 -24.01 10.84 -2.95
N THR A 415 -23.71 12.12 -2.83
CA THR A 415 -24.70 13.19 -2.94
C THR A 415 -25.12 13.39 -4.39
N LYS A 416 -24.25 13.01 -5.34
CA LYS A 416 -24.50 13.11 -6.77
C LYS A 416 -23.75 12.04 -7.54
N VAL A 417 -24.38 11.51 -8.59
CA VAL A 417 -23.73 10.63 -9.57
C VAL A 417 -23.74 11.33 -10.92
N VAL A 418 -22.56 11.52 -11.50
CA VAL A 418 -22.38 12.16 -12.81
C VAL A 418 -21.80 11.16 -13.78
N LYS A 419 -22.35 11.10 -14.99
CA LYS A 419 -21.87 10.20 -16.04
C LYS A 419 -21.46 11.00 -17.25
N LEU A 420 -20.35 10.62 -17.86
CA LEU A 420 -20.01 11.06 -19.21
C LEU A 420 -20.58 10.04 -20.19
N GLY A 421 -21.27 10.51 -21.22
CA GLY A 421 -21.64 9.65 -22.34
C GLY A 421 -20.40 9.13 -23.07
N ARG A 422 -20.58 8.23 -24.03
CA ARG A 422 -19.47 7.75 -24.86
C ARG A 422 -18.82 8.92 -25.60
N VAL A 423 -17.53 9.15 -25.37
CA VAL A 423 -16.76 10.25 -26.01
C VAL A 423 -15.53 9.70 -26.71
N MET A 424 -15.24 10.23 -27.89
CA MET A 424 -14.05 9.90 -28.68
C MET A 424 -13.09 11.10 -28.64
N LEU A 425 -11.85 10.88 -28.19
CA LEU A 425 -10.81 11.89 -28.06
C LEU A 425 -9.50 11.42 -28.74
N PRO A 426 -8.64 12.33 -29.22
CA PRO A 426 -8.92 13.75 -29.46
C PRO A 426 -9.98 13.89 -30.56
N GLY A 427 -11.05 14.65 -30.32
CA GLY A 427 -12.14 14.80 -31.28
C GLY A 427 -12.61 16.25 -31.33
N THR A 428 -13.06 16.69 -32.49
CA THR A 428 -13.74 17.98 -32.66
C THR A 428 -15.25 17.73 -32.49
N ASP A 429 -15.74 17.67 -31.25
CA ASP A 429 -17.20 17.69 -31.08
C ASP A 429 -17.75 19.02 -31.64
N ILE A 430 -18.92 18.97 -32.28
CA ILE A 430 -19.55 20.12 -32.98
C ILE A 430 -19.83 21.28 -32.00
N THR A 431 -19.83 20.99 -30.69
CA THR A 431 -20.07 21.94 -29.61
C THR A 431 -18.81 22.64 -29.07
N GLY A 432 -17.59 22.14 -29.37
CA GLY A 432 -16.33 22.64 -28.85
C GLY A 432 -16.17 22.60 -27.32
N LYS A 433 -17.07 21.93 -26.59
CA LYS A 433 -17.05 21.88 -25.12
C LYS A 433 -16.13 20.76 -24.61
N PRO A 434 -15.29 21.01 -23.60
CA PRO A 434 -14.52 19.96 -22.94
C PRO A 434 -15.42 18.87 -22.35
N ALA A 435 -14.94 17.62 -22.40
CA ALA A 435 -15.59 16.47 -21.78
C ALA A 435 -15.44 16.50 -20.24
N THR A 436 -16.16 17.43 -19.61
CA THR A 436 -16.05 17.72 -18.17
C THR A 436 -17.25 17.21 -17.37
N LEU A 437 -16.97 16.48 -16.29
CA LEU A 437 -17.91 16.14 -15.23
C LEU A 437 -17.72 17.14 -14.08
N LYS A 438 -18.80 17.77 -13.61
CA LYS A 438 -18.73 18.70 -12.48
C LYS A 438 -18.76 17.94 -11.15
N THR A 439 -17.81 18.23 -10.27
CA THR A 439 -17.77 17.77 -8.87
C THR A 439 -17.87 18.97 -7.95
N GLN A 440 -18.51 18.79 -6.79
CA GLN A 440 -18.77 19.86 -5.82
C GLN A 440 -18.22 19.53 -4.42
N SER A 441 -17.79 18.28 -4.19
CA SER A 441 -17.14 17.87 -2.95
C SER A 441 -15.63 17.66 -3.13
N VAL A 442 -14.96 17.53 -1.99
CA VAL A 442 -13.55 17.11 -1.89
C VAL A 442 -13.40 15.59 -1.76
N SER A 443 -14.48 14.83 -1.97
CA SER A 443 -14.52 13.39 -1.74
C SER A 443 -15.34 12.68 -2.82
N TRP A 444 -14.67 12.00 -3.74
CA TRP A 444 -15.32 11.34 -4.87
C TRP A 444 -14.56 10.11 -5.35
N GLU A 445 -15.29 9.22 -6.04
CA GLU A 445 -14.74 8.10 -6.81
C GLU A 445 -15.06 8.31 -8.29
N LEU A 446 -14.09 8.06 -9.17
CA LEU A 446 -14.27 7.96 -10.61
C LEU A 446 -13.97 6.53 -11.06
N GLU A 447 -14.85 5.97 -11.88
CA GLU A 447 -14.61 4.71 -12.61
C GLU A 447 -14.74 4.97 -14.11
N ALA A 448 -13.74 4.51 -14.88
CA ALA A 448 -13.71 4.69 -16.32
C ALA A 448 -13.22 3.45 -17.06
N VAL A 449 -13.82 3.21 -18.23
CA VAL A 449 -13.37 2.21 -19.21
C VAL A 449 -13.06 2.93 -20.52
N VAL A 450 -11.81 2.79 -20.98
CA VAL A 450 -11.32 3.48 -22.16
C VAL A 450 -10.74 2.47 -23.15
N SER A 451 -11.30 2.44 -24.35
CA SER A 451 -10.72 1.72 -25.48
C SER A 451 -9.66 2.58 -26.15
N ILE A 452 -8.44 2.07 -26.24
CA ILE A 452 -7.31 2.76 -26.86
C ILE A 452 -7.06 2.13 -28.24
N HIS A 453 -6.82 2.97 -29.24
CA HIS A 453 -6.54 2.56 -30.62
C HIS A 453 -5.17 3.08 -31.08
N SER A 454 -4.71 2.57 -32.22
CA SER A 454 -3.46 2.97 -32.84
C SER A 454 -3.39 4.49 -33.02
N GLY A 455 -2.27 5.09 -32.61
CA GLY A 455 -2.03 6.53 -32.73
C GLY A 455 -2.50 7.37 -31.56
N CYS A 456 -3.07 6.78 -30.50
CA CYS A 456 -3.22 7.47 -29.22
C CYS A 456 -1.85 7.57 -28.55
N GLU A 457 -1.45 8.76 -28.08
CA GLU A 457 -0.16 8.99 -27.41
C GLU A 457 -0.32 9.08 -25.88
N THR A 458 -1.31 9.84 -25.42
CA THR A 458 -1.68 9.92 -24.01
C THR A 458 -3.19 9.96 -23.83
N VAL A 459 -3.69 9.46 -22.70
CA VAL A 459 -5.10 9.50 -22.33
C VAL A 459 -5.28 9.59 -20.81
N GLY A 460 -6.31 10.29 -20.34
CA GLY A 460 -6.58 10.36 -18.91
C GLY A 460 -7.55 11.45 -18.50
N PHE A 461 -7.33 11.99 -17.29
CA PHE A 461 -8.21 12.95 -16.65
C PHE A 461 -7.44 14.11 -16.01
N HIS A 462 -7.93 15.33 -16.18
CA HIS A 462 -7.55 16.48 -15.35
C HIS A 462 -8.55 16.65 -14.21
N VAL A 463 -8.08 16.58 -12.97
CA VAL A 463 -8.79 17.09 -11.79
C VAL A 463 -8.63 18.61 -11.78
N ARG A 464 -9.75 19.32 -11.89
CA ARG A 464 -9.79 20.78 -11.98
C ARG A 464 -9.78 21.39 -10.58
N HIS A 465 -8.79 22.24 -10.32
CA HIS A 465 -8.75 23.11 -9.14
C HIS A 465 -9.02 24.58 -9.53
N SER A 466 -9.05 24.88 -10.83
CA SER A 466 -9.49 26.14 -11.41
C SER A 466 -10.34 25.94 -12.66
N ASN A 467 -11.16 26.94 -12.98
CA ASN A 467 -12.06 26.93 -14.14
C ASN A 467 -11.34 26.94 -15.49
N ASP A 468 -10.09 27.39 -15.56
CA ASP A 468 -9.29 27.50 -16.78
C ASP A 468 -8.21 26.42 -16.89
N LEU A 469 -8.17 25.44 -15.97
CA LEU A 469 -7.13 24.40 -15.86
C LEU A 469 -5.72 24.93 -15.57
N SER A 470 -5.55 26.22 -15.23
CA SER A 470 -4.26 26.75 -14.77
C SER A 470 -3.80 26.10 -13.46
N ILE A 471 -4.75 25.73 -12.60
CA ILE A 471 -4.51 24.91 -11.41
C ILE A 471 -5.24 23.57 -11.59
N ARG A 472 -4.47 22.47 -11.68
CA ARG A 472 -4.97 21.13 -11.94
C ARG A 472 -4.01 20.05 -11.48
N THR A 473 -4.55 18.85 -11.27
CA THR A 473 -3.76 17.61 -11.19
C THR A 473 -4.13 16.74 -12.39
N SER A 474 -3.15 16.12 -13.05
CA SER A 474 -3.41 15.32 -14.25
C SER A 474 -3.04 13.86 -14.02
N VAL A 475 -3.99 12.95 -14.21
CA VAL A 475 -3.75 11.51 -14.25
C VAL A 475 -3.65 11.11 -15.72
N THR A 476 -2.49 10.62 -16.14
CA THR A 476 -2.17 10.39 -17.56
C THR A 476 -1.62 8.99 -17.75
N PHE A 477 -2.17 8.21 -18.67
CA PHE A 477 -1.53 7.04 -19.23
C PHE A 477 -0.86 7.40 -20.56
N SER A 478 0.45 7.19 -20.67
CA SER A 478 1.20 7.31 -21.93
C SER A 478 1.36 5.94 -22.58
N THR A 479 0.85 5.81 -23.80
CA THR A 479 0.93 4.57 -24.59
C THR A 479 2.33 4.34 -25.17
N THR A 480 3.11 5.41 -25.34
CA THR A 480 4.45 5.37 -25.93
C THR A 480 5.52 4.97 -24.91
N THR A 481 5.37 5.43 -23.67
CA THR A 481 6.31 5.11 -22.57
C THR A 481 5.82 3.96 -21.70
N GLU A 482 4.55 3.56 -21.82
CA GLU A 482 3.88 2.59 -20.95
C GLU A 482 3.99 3.02 -19.49
N THR A 483 3.49 4.21 -19.17
CA THR A 483 3.60 4.81 -17.84
C THR A 483 2.30 5.51 -17.47
N ILE A 484 1.84 5.29 -16.24
CA ILE A 484 0.79 6.10 -15.61
C ILE A 484 1.48 7.14 -14.73
N THR A 485 1.08 8.40 -14.87
CA THR A 485 1.65 9.54 -14.15
C THR A 485 0.56 10.39 -13.51
N VAL A 486 0.76 10.75 -12.25
CA VAL A 486 0.07 11.84 -11.56
C VAL A 486 0.95 13.07 -11.61
N ASP A 487 0.66 13.95 -12.56
CA ASP A 487 1.32 15.24 -12.67
C ASP A 487 0.67 16.24 -11.70
N ARG A 488 1.48 16.70 -10.76
CA ARG A 488 1.10 17.64 -9.69
C ARG A 488 1.77 19.00 -9.85
N GLU A 489 2.52 19.26 -10.93
CA GLU A 489 3.28 20.50 -11.11
C GLU A 489 2.37 21.73 -11.07
N ALA A 490 1.17 21.61 -11.65
CA ALA A 490 0.14 22.64 -11.67
C ALA A 490 -0.90 22.50 -10.54
N SER A 491 -0.67 21.66 -9.52
CA SER A 491 -1.70 21.35 -8.51
C SER A 491 -1.99 22.50 -7.56
N THR A 492 -1.04 23.42 -7.37
CA THR A 492 -1.13 24.58 -6.49
C THR A 492 -0.10 25.64 -6.89
N THR A 493 -0.36 26.89 -6.50
CA THR A 493 0.56 28.03 -6.63
C THR A 493 1.43 28.23 -5.39
N ASP A 494 1.20 27.47 -4.32
CA ASP A 494 2.00 27.53 -3.09
C ASP A 494 3.42 27.02 -3.36
N PRO A 495 4.46 27.88 -3.24
CA PRO A 495 5.84 27.47 -3.50
C PRO A 495 6.42 26.60 -2.39
N THR A 496 5.74 26.44 -1.26
CA THR A 496 6.19 25.62 -0.12
C THR A 496 5.72 24.16 -0.21
N ILE A 497 5.01 23.80 -1.28
CA ILE A 497 4.50 22.45 -1.48
C ILE A 497 5.37 21.73 -2.51
N ASN A 498 5.76 20.49 -2.23
CA ASN A 498 6.38 19.63 -3.24
C ASN A 498 5.33 19.20 -4.27
N ARG A 499 5.56 19.57 -5.52
CA ARG A 499 4.65 19.36 -6.65
C ARG A 499 5.21 18.36 -7.67
N SER A 500 6.22 17.59 -7.28
CA SER A 500 6.85 16.62 -8.18
C SER A 500 5.85 15.54 -8.61
N PRO A 501 5.89 15.09 -9.87
CA PRO A 501 4.99 14.05 -10.35
C PRO A 501 5.31 12.70 -9.70
N ASP A 502 4.29 11.86 -9.57
CA ASP A 502 4.42 10.46 -9.17
C ASP A 502 4.08 9.59 -10.39
N SER A 503 4.84 8.50 -10.63
CA SER A 503 4.63 7.69 -11.83
C SER A 503 5.06 6.24 -11.67
N GLY A 504 4.41 5.35 -12.40
CA GLY A 504 4.80 3.94 -12.47
C GLY A 504 4.59 3.34 -13.86
N PRO A 505 5.38 2.33 -14.24
CA PRO A 505 5.20 1.62 -15.49
C PRO A 505 3.86 0.88 -15.53
N PHE A 506 3.20 0.87 -16.68
CA PHE A 506 1.96 0.13 -16.90
C PHE A 506 1.80 -0.15 -18.40
N THR A 507 1.49 -1.39 -18.78
CA THR A 507 1.18 -1.74 -20.17
C THR A 507 -0.23 -2.28 -20.31
N LEU A 508 -0.80 -2.12 -21.49
CA LEU A 508 -1.95 -2.90 -21.95
C LEU A 508 -1.47 -4.16 -22.69
N LEU A 509 -2.20 -5.25 -22.54
CA LEU A 509 -1.92 -6.54 -23.14
C LEU A 509 -2.86 -6.81 -24.30
N THR A 510 -2.31 -7.35 -25.38
CA THR A 510 -3.10 -7.88 -26.50
C THR A 510 -3.32 -9.36 -26.29
N GLN A 511 -4.58 -9.79 -26.29
CA GLN A 511 -4.97 -11.19 -26.14
C GLN A 511 -5.50 -11.76 -27.46
N LYS A 512 -5.30 -13.06 -27.68
CA LYS A 512 -5.92 -13.78 -28.81
C LYS A 512 -7.44 -13.79 -28.64
N GLY A 513 -8.16 -13.65 -29.75
CA GLY A 513 -9.63 -13.68 -29.78
C GLY A 513 -10.23 -14.90 -29.08
N VAL A 514 -11.44 -14.71 -28.51
CA VAL A 514 -12.12 -15.73 -27.72
C VAL A 514 -12.66 -16.85 -28.60
N SER A 515 -13.15 -16.51 -29.80
CA SER A 515 -13.74 -17.45 -30.77
C SER A 515 -12.84 -17.64 -32.01
N GLU A 516 -13.00 -18.76 -32.73
CA GLU A 516 -12.41 -18.91 -34.06
C GLU A 516 -12.93 -17.81 -35.01
N GLY A 517 -12.03 -16.94 -35.46
CA GLY A 517 -12.34 -15.79 -36.32
C GLY A 517 -12.28 -14.43 -35.61
N ASP A 518 -12.27 -14.39 -34.28
CA ASP A 518 -12.01 -13.16 -33.54
C ASP A 518 -10.52 -12.79 -33.66
N GLY A 519 -10.25 -11.59 -34.19
CA GLY A 519 -8.90 -11.04 -34.22
C GLY A 519 -8.35 -10.79 -32.81
N PRO A 520 -7.03 -10.55 -32.69
CA PRO A 520 -6.44 -10.16 -31.41
C PRO A 520 -7.07 -8.85 -30.91
N ALA A 521 -7.36 -8.81 -29.61
CA ALA A 521 -7.96 -7.65 -28.96
C ALA A 521 -7.03 -7.12 -27.89
N MET A 522 -6.74 -5.82 -27.94
CA MET A 522 -6.05 -5.13 -26.85
C MET A 522 -7.04 -4.94 -25.70
N GLU A 523 -6.59 -5.22 -24.47
CA GLU A 523 -7.39 -4.97 -23.29
C GLU A 523 -7.72 -3.48 -23.18
N LYS A 524 -8.88 -3.17 -22.62
CA LYS A 524 -9.29 -1.79 -22.36
C LYS A 524 -8.56 -1.26 -21.13
N LEU A 525 -8.25 0.02 -21.11
CA LEU A 525 -7.78 0.69 -19.89
C LEU A 525 -8.97 0.86 -18.95
N GLN A 526 -8.89 0.27 -17.77
CA GLN A 526 -9.86 0.39 -16.69
C GLN A 526 -9.22 1.18 -15.56
N LEU A 527 -9.82 2.32 -15.21
CA LEU A 527 -9.32 3.18 -14.14
C LEU A 527 -10.35 3.30 -13.03
N ARG A 528 -9.89 3.18 -11.79
CA ARG A 528 -10.61 3.61 -10.59
C ARG A 528 -9.76 4.64 -9.87
N ILE A 529 -10.33 5.82 -9.63
CA ILE A 529 -9.63 6.96 -9.04
C ILE A 529 -10.43 7.44 -7.83
N PHE A 530 -9.79 7.52 -6.67
CA PHE A 530 -10.38 8.03 -5.44
C PHE A 530 -9.70 9.35 -5.08
N PHE A 531 -10.49 10.37 -4.80
CA PHE A 531 -10.00 11.64 -4.29
C PHE A 531 -10.70 11.92 -2.97
N ASP A 532 -9.96 12.20 -1.91
CA ASP A 532 -10.50 12.36 -0.57
C ASP A 532 -9.72 13.37 0.27
N GLY A 533 -10.24 14.60 0.36
CA GLY A 533 -9.50 15.71 0.93
C GLY A 533 -8.27 16.00 0.08
N ASP A 534 -7.09 15.78 0.63
CA ASP A 534 -5.81 15.92 -0.07
C ASP A 534 -5.28 14.59 -0.65
N ILE A 535 -5.98 13.46 -0.48
CA ILE A 535 -5.48 12.14 -0.91
C ILE A 535 -6.01 11.81 -2.30
N LEU A 536 -5.13 11.29 -3.17
CA LEU A 536 -5.48 10.75 -4.49
C LEU A 536 -4.91 9.33 -4.63
N GLU A 537 -5.79 8.34 -4.85
CA GLU A 537 -5.40 6.96 -5.15
C GLU A 537 -5.92 6.53 -6.53
N ILE A 538 -5.08 5.86 -7.32
CA ILE A 538 -5.41 5.40 -8.67
C ILE A 538 -5.13 3.91 -8.77
N PHE A 539 -6.07 3.17 -9.36
CA PHE A 539 -5.95 1.76 -9.67
C PHE A 539 -6.21 1.53 -11.16
N ALA A 540 -5.40 0.67 -11.79
CA ALA A 540 -5.56 0.32 -13.20
C ALA A 540 -5.51 -1.20 -13.45
N ASN A 541 -6.53 -1.70 -14.16
CA ASN A 541 -6.69 -3.11 -14.58
C ASN A 541 -6.33 -4.16 -13.50
N ASP A 542 -6.67 -3.86 -12.24
CA ASP A 542 -6.41 -4.68 -11.05
C ASP A 542 -4.95 -5.18 -10.89
N ARG A 543 -3.96 -4.42 -11.37
CA ARG A 543 -2.52 -4.77 -11.26
C ARG A 543 -1.59 -3.57 -11.14
N PHE A 544 -2.16 -2.39 -10.91
CA PHE A 544 -1.43 -1.14 -10.76
C PHE A 544 -2.12 -0.33 -9.67
N ALA A 545 -1.33 0.25 -8.79
CA ALA A 545 -1.79 1.19 -7.77
C ALA A 545 -0.79 2.34 -7.61
N LEU A 546 -1.30 3.53 -7.35
CA LEU A 546 -0.50 4.71 -7.03
C LEU A 546 -1.30 5.60 -6.08
N ALA A 547 -0.79 5.81 -4.87
CA ALA A 547 -1.34 6.74 -3.89
C ALA A 547 -0.44 7.96 -3.72
N THR A 548 -1.00 9.17 -3.68
CA THR A 548 -0.25 10.42 -3.49
C THR A 548 -1.09 11.51 -2.81
N MET A 549 -0.43 12.60 -2.45
CA MET A 549 -1.04 13.79 -1.84
C MET A 549 -1.20 14.92 -2.87
N VAL A 550 -2.29 15.68 -2.81
CA VAL A 550 -2.63 16.79 -3.71
C VAL A 550 -3.20 17.97 -2.91
N TYR A 551 -2.33 18.93 -2.59
CA TYR A 551 -2.68 20.12 -1.79
C TYR A 551 -3.13 21.29 -2.66
N SER A 552 -4.35 21.23 -3.19
CA SER A 552 -4.80 22.24 -4.15
C SER A 552 -5.16 23.60 -3.53
N GLY A 553 -5.40 23.66 -2.21
CA GLY A 553 -5.73 24.88 -1.45
C GLY A 553 -7.06 25.56 -1.85
N CYS A 554 -7.64 25.18 -2.98
CA CYS A 554 -8.79 25.78 -3.64
C CYS A 554 -9.88 24.72 -3.78
N CYS A 555 -10.80 24.67 -2.82
CA CYS A 555 -12.07 23.97 -2.98
C CYS A 555 -13.20 25.00 -2.88
N SER A 556 -13.24 25.96 -3.80
CA SER A 556 -14.49 26.69 -4.01
C SER A 556 -15.43 25.77 -4.79
N GLN A 557 -16.66 25.59 -4.29
CA GLN A 557 -17.67 24.67 -4.84
C GLN A 557 -18.00 24.93 -6.33
N ASP A 558 -17.57 26.07 -6.88
CA ASP A 558 -17.83 26.51 -8.25
C ASP A 558 -16.70 26.19 -9.26
N THR A 559 -15.54 25.72 -8.82
CA THR A 559 -14.36 25.45 -9.68
C THR A 559 -14.02 23.97 -9.87
N GLY A 560 -14.65 23.09 -9.09
CA GLY A 560 -14.43 21.65 -9.11
C GLY A 560 -14.93 20.95 -10.37
N GLY A 561 -14.18 19.94 -10.81
CA GLY A 561 -14.60 19.04 -11.87
C GLY A 561 -13.49 18.12 -12.35
N ILE A 562 -13.84 17.22 -13.26
CA ILE A 562 -12.94 16.24 -13.86
C ILE A 562 -13.10 16.33 -15.37
N THR A 563 -12.02 16.50 -16.11
CA THR A 563 -12.04 16.64 -17.58
C THR A 563 -11.28 15.51 -18.24
N ALA A 564 -11.96 14.70 -19.05
CA ALA A 564 -11.33 13.68 -19.87
C ALA A 564 -10.50 14.33 -20.98
N PHE A 565 -9.32 13.78 -21.27
CA PHE A 565 -8.47 14.23 -22.38
C PHE A 565 -7.78 13.04 -23.05
N ALA A 566 -7.40 13.23 -24.32
CA ALA A 566 -6.46 12.37 -25.02
C ALA A 566 -5.65 13.19 -26.03
N THR A 567 -4.49 12.68 -26.42
CA THR A 567 -3.60 13.22 -27.46
C THR A 567 -3.29 12.14 -28.51
N GLY A 568 -2.77 12.57 -29.67
CA GLY A 568 -2.49 11.71 -30.81
C GLY A 568 -3.45 11.92 -31.98
N ILE A 569 -3.71 10.87 -32.76
CA ILE A 569 -4.58 10.92 -33.94
C ILE A 569 -6.05 11.07 -33.51
N SER A 570 -6.86 11.77 -34.30
CA SER A 570 -8.27 11.97 -33.97
C SER A 570 -9.03 10.68 -33.67
N ASN A 571 -9.82 10.70 -32.59
CA ASN A 571 -10.65 9.60 -32.09
C ASN A 571 -9.89 8.33 -31.70
N SER A 572 -8.58 8.43 -31.41
CA SER A 572 -7.74 7.29 -31.03
C SER A 572 -8.01 6.74 -29.63
N ALA A 573 -8.76 7.45 -28.78
CA ALA A 573 -9.23 6.99 -27.49
C ALA A 573 -10.75 7.12 -27.39
N ILE A 574 -11.41 6.06 -26.93
CA ILE A 574 -12.86 6.01 -26.75
C ILE A 574 -13.15 5.78 -25.28
N PHE A 575 -13.61 6.83 -24.59
CA PHE A 575 -14.13 6.75 -23.24
C PHE A 575 -15.52 6.11 -23.34
N GLU A 576 -15.60 4.81 -23.07
CA GLU A 576 -16.85 4.03 -23.22
C GLU A 576 -17.82 4.33 -22.08
N THR A 577 -17.30 4.29 -20.86
CA THR A 577 -18.03 4.65 -19.64
C THR A 577 -17.12 5.51 -18.76
N VAL A 578 -17.68 6.58 -18.21
CA VAL A 578 -17.07 7.32 -17.10
C VAL A 578 -18.18 7.67 -16.13
N THR A 579 -18.05 7.22 -14.89
CA THR A 579 -18.99 7.53 -13.80
C THR A 579 -18.21 8.13 -12.65
N VAL A 580 -18.75 9.20 -12.06
CA VAL A 580 -18.23 9.85 -10.87
C VAL A 580 -19.31 9.82 -9.79
N TRP A 581 -18.97 9.28 -8.63
CA TRP A 581 -19.76 9.35 -7.40
C TRP A 581 -19.17 10.45 -6.53
N ASP A 582 -19.86 11.58 -6.47
CA ASP A 582 -19.44 12.81 -5.79
C ASP A 582 -20.06 12.88 -4.38
N GLY A 583 -19.33 13.46 -3.44
CA GLY A 583 -19.78 13.63 -2.04
C GLY A 583 -19.66 12.41 -1.14
N LEU A 584 -18.74 11.48 -1.43
CA LEU A 584 -18.53 10.25 -0.65
C LEU A 584 -18.13 10.53 0.80
N GLY A 585 -18.46 9.62 1.71
CA GLY A 585 -18.01 9.66 3.11
C GLY A 585 -18.58 8.51 3.92
N THR A 586 -17.98 8.20 5.06
CA THR A 586 -18.53 7.22 6.00
C THR A 586 -19.64 7.87 6.84
N ASN A 587 -20.75 7.18 7.04
CA ASN A 587 -21.84 7.65 7.91
C ASN A 587 -21.41 7.53 9.38
N GLY A 588 -20.64 8.50 9.87
CA GLY A 588 -20.23 8.60 11.27
C GLY A 588 -19.80 10.02 11.60
N GLU A 589 -20.57 10.70 12.44
CA GLU A 589 -20.29 12.08 12.90
C GLU A 589 -19.15 12.16 13.94
N GLU A 590 -18.49 11.05 14.28
CA GLU A 590 -17.42 11.02 15.28
C GLU A 590 -16.14 10.38 14.70
N LYS A 591 -15.07 11.18 14.66
CA LYS A 591 -13.68 10.81 14.34
C LYS A 591 -12.78 10.92 15.56
#